data_AF-A0A535Q1Z7-F1
#
_entry.id   AF-A0A535Q1Z7-F1
#
_cell.length_a   1.000
_cell.length_b   1.000
_cell.length_c   1.000
_cell.angle_alpha   90.00
_cell.angle_beta   90.00
_cell.angle_gamma   90.00
#
_symmetry.space_group_name_H-M   'P 1'
#
loop_
_entity.id
_entity.type
_entity.pdbx_description
1 polymer ?
#
loop_
_entity_poly.entity_id
_entity_poly.type
_entity_poly.pdbx_seq_one_letter_code
_entity_poly.pdbx_strand_id
1 'polypeptide(L)'
;MSLALSLGLPLLLAVVGIAVAWRRRDRALALMLIWPPLVAALLYLPNLANIQRRLLDALYVPIGVLAAVGLRQLAGRLGVRRARRVQAALVAACLVSSLIVFAIALRFAGGAFSEAYVGDDAWQAMQWLSVHHQTGDRALSAPAAGQLLPAWSGVDVYVGHYSETLDYFQKIGNVQQALQGSQPASLSTFLRANGITLLYWGPDEAKTGFDPDAQPDLRPVFRDATVSIYRVTTSPTASY
;
A
#
# COMPACT_ATOMS: atom_id res chain seq x y z
N MET A 1 -9.92 -22.37 -5.76
CA MET A 1 -11.28 -22.33 -5.14
C MET A 1 -11.75 -20.91 -4.85
N SER A 2 -10.92 -20.04 -4.26
CA SER A 2 -11.27 -18.63 -3.95
C SER A 2 -11.65 -17.79 -5.17
N LEU A 3 -10.95 -17.93 -6.30
CA LEU A 3 -11.22 -17.10 -7.50
C LEU A 3 -12.59 -17.36 -8.13
N ALA A 4 -12.97 -18.64 -8.27
CA ALA A 4 -14.27 -19.03 -8.81
C ALA A 4 -15.42 -18.59 -7.88
N LEU A 5 -15.21 -18.64 -6.56
CA LEU A 5 -16.15 -18.09 -5.59
C LEU A 5 -16.23 -16.56 -5.67
N SER A 6 -15.10 -15.88 -5.86
CA SER A 6 -15.06 -14.41 -5.99
C SER A 6 -15.72 -13.87 -7.26
N LEU A 7 -15.58 -14.59 -8.39
CA LEU A 7 -16.17 -14.22 -9.67
C LEU A 7 -17.59 -14.77 -9.86
N GLY A 8 -17.98 -15.78 -9.08
CA GLY A 8 -19.35 -16.29 -8.89
C GLY A 8 -20.28 -16.21 -10.10
N LEU A 9 -21.40 -15.49 -9.92
CA LEU A 9 -22.42 -15.27 -10.95
C LEU A 9 -21.88 -14.56 -12.21
N PRO A 10 -21.05 -13.49 -12.12
CA PRO A 10 -20.38 -12.91 -13.28
C PRO A 10 -19.65 -13.93 -14.17
N LEU A 11 -18.93 -14.89 -13.58
CA LEU A 11 -18.22 -15.91 -14.35
C LEU A 11 -19.20 -16.80 -15.15
N LEU A 12 -20.30 -17.24 -14.52
CA LEU A 12 -21.32 -18.05 -15.19
C LEU A 12 -21.98 -17.29 -16.35
N LEU A 13 -22.29 -16.00 -16.15
CA LEU A 13 -22.82 -15.15 -17.20
C LEU A 13 -21.78 -14.91 -18.32
N ALA A 14 -20.51 -14.78 -17.96
CA ALA A 14 -19.42 -14.60 -18.91
C ALA A 14 -19.26 -15.81 -19.83
N VAL A 15 -19.44 -17.05 -19.33
CA VAL A 15 -19.44 -18.26 -20.18
C VAL A 15 -20.51 -18.18 -21.28
N VAL A 16 -21.71 -17.68 -20.95
CA VAL A 16 -22.76 -17.44 -21.95
C VAL A 16 -22.34 -16.33 -22.92
N GLY A 17 -21.73 -15.25 -22.42
CA GLY A 17 -21.17 -14.18 -23.24
C GLY A 17 -20.10 -14.65 -24.23
N ILE A 18 -19.19 -15.51 -23.79
CA ILE A 18 -18.15 -16.13 -24.61
C ILE A 18 -18.78 -16.94 -25.73
N ALA A 19 -19.75 -17.81 -25.41
CA ALA A 19 -20.45 -18.62 -26.40
C ALA A 19 -21.18 -17.75 -27.45
N VAL A 20 -21.76 -16.63 -27.03
CA VAL A 20 -22.44 -15.68 -27.92
C VAL A 20 -21.45 -14.95 -28.82
N ALA A 21 -20.39 -14.38 -28.24
CA ALA A 21 -19.35 -13.64 -28.96
C ALA A 21 -18.66 -14.53 -30.01
N TRP A 22 -18.34 -15.77 -29.62
CA TRP A 22 -17.74 -16.77 -30.50
C TRP A 22 -18.66 -17.15 -31.67
N ARG A 23 -19.94 -17.44 -31.40
CA ARG A 23 -20.91 -17.81 -32.44
C ARG A 23 -21.16 -16.68 -33.44
N ARG A 24 -21.18 -15.43 -32.95
CA ARG A 24 -21.41 -14.24 -33.79
C ARG A 24 -20.14 -13.74 -34.49
N ARG A 25 -18.97 -14.32 -34.18
CA ARG A 25 -17.64 -13.86 -34.62
C ARG A 25 -17.46 -12.35 -34.43
N ASP A 26 -17.89 -11.87 -33.26
CA ASP A 26 -17.89 -10.44 -32.95
C ASP A 26 -16.46 -9.96 -32.72
N ARG A 27 -15.91 -9.24 -33.71
CA ARG A 27 -14.56 -8.69 -33.65
C ARG A 27 -14.39 -7.66 -32.53
N ALA A 28 -15.45 -6.96 -32.13
CA ALA A 28 -15.38 -5.99 -31.05
C ALA A 28 -15.11 -6.66 -29.69
N LEU A 29 -15.51 -7.92 -29.53
CA LEU A 29 -15.31 -8.70 -28.30
C LEU A 29 -14.07 -9.61 -28.36
N ALA A 30 -13.33 -9.63 -29.48
CA ALA A 30 -12.17 -10.50 -29.66
C ALA A 30 -11.12 -10.29 -28.55
N LEU A 31 -10.87 -9.03 -28.15
CA LEU A 31 -9.96 -8.73 -27.06
C LEU A 31 -10.44 -9.34 -25.74
N MET A 32 -11.73 -9.25 -25.42
CA MET A 32 -12.30 -9.82 -24.18
C MET A 32 -12.23 -11.34 -24.15
N LEU A 33 -12.19 -12.00 -25.32
CA LEU A 33 -12.01 -13.45 -25.43
C LEU A 33 -10.56 -13.89 -25.25
N ILE A 34 -9.60 -13.12 -25.78
CA ILE A 34 -8.16 -13.46 -25.74
C ILE A 34 -7.53 -13.05 -24.40
N TRP A 35 -8.06 -12.04 -23.73
CA TRP A 35 -7.49 -11.50 -22.49
C TRP A 35 -7.45 -12.54 -21.34
N PRO A 36 -8.53 -13.27 -20.99
CA PRO A 36 -8.46 -14.26 -19.92
C PRO A 36 -7.40 -15.36 -20.11
N PRO A 37 -7.29 -16.02 -21.29
CA PRO A 37 -6.24 -17.02 -21.49
C PRO A 37 -4.83 -16.40 -21.51
N LEU A 38 -4.67 -15.15 -21.97
CA LEU A 38 -3.39 -14.44 -21.88
C LEU A 38 -2.97 -14.23 -20.42
N VAL A 39 -3.86 -13.72 -19.57
CA VAL A 39 -3.60 -13.56 -18.13
C VAL A 39 -3.31 -14.91 -17.47
N ALA A 40 -4.04 -15.96 -17.84
CA ALA A 40 -3.75 -17.31 -17.36
C ALA A 40 -2.35 -17.79 -17.77
N ALA A 41 -1.93 -17.56 -19.02
CA ALA A 41 -0.59 -17.92 -19.48
C ALA A 41 0.51 -17.14 -18.73
N LEU A 42 0.31 -15.83 -18.54
CA LEU A 42 1.24 -14.98 -17.79
C LEU A 42 1.37 -15.41 -16.31
N LEU A 43 0.32 -15.97 -15.71
CA LEU A 43 0.36 -16.48 -14.33
C LEU A 43 1.37 -17.63 -14.16
N TYR A 44 1.63 -18.41 -15.20
CA TYR A 44 2.53 -19.58 -15.16
C TYR A 44 3.97 -19.28 -15.61
N LEU A 45 4.28 -18.04 -16.01
CA LEU A 45 5.67 -17.63 -16.29
C LEU A 45 6.50 -17.57 -14.98
N PRO A 46 7.83 -17.77 -15.04
CA PRO A 46 8.70 -17.68 -13.88
C PRO A 46 8.55 -16.32 -13.18
N ASN A 47 8.15 -16.34 -11.91
CA ASN A 47 7.77 -15.16 -11.14
C ASN A 47 8.97 -14.31 -10.75
N LEU A 48 9.31 -13.29 -11.54
CA LEU A 48 10.35 -12.33 -11.16
C LEU A 48 9.94 -11.41 -10.00
N ALA A 49 8.64 -11.23 -9.72
CA ALA A 49 8.18 -10.18 -8.79
C ALA A 49 6.94 -10.54 -7.94
N ASN A 50 6.57 -11.82 -7.84
CA ASN A 50 5.43 -12.29 -7.02
C ASN A 50 4.09 -11.55 -7.30
N ILE A 51 3.87 -11.11 -8.55
CA ILE A 51 2.72 -10.26 -8.98
C ILE A 51 1.46 -11.08 -9.29
N GLN A 52 1.51 -12.42 -9.23
CA GLN A 52 0.43 -13.31 -9.66
C GLN A 52 -0.96 -12.91 -9.14
N ARG A 53 -1.04 -12.55 -7.84
CA ARG A 53 -2.31 -12.15 -7.23
C ARG A 53 -2.88 -10.86 -7.81
N ARG A 54 -2.03 -9.87 -8.13
CA ARG A 54 -2.45 -8.60 -8.75
C ARG A 54 -2.80 -8.79 -10.23
N LEU A 55 -2.16 -9.74 -10.91
CA LEU A 55 -2.47 -10.02 -12.32
C LEU A 55 -3.90 -10.56 -12.50
N LEU A 56 -4.43 -11.27 -11.50
CA LEU A 56 -5.80 -11.76 -11.50
C LEU A 56 -6.84 -10.63 -11.48
N ASP A 57 -6.51 -9.45 -10.94
CA ASP A 57 -7.41 -8.29 -10.96
C ASP A 57 -7.67 -7.81 -12.40
N ALA A 58 -6.75 -8.09 -13.33
CA ALA A 58 -6.95 -7.78 -14.75
C ALA A 58 -8.09 -8.61 -15.40
N LEU A 59 -8.59 -9.66 -14.74
CA LEU A 59 -9.70 -10.47 -15.25
C LEU A 59 -11.08 -9.84 -15.03
N TYR A 60 -11.22 -8.90 -14.09
CA TYR A 60 -12.54 -8.32 -13.78
C TYR A 60 -13.18 -7.62 -14.99
N VAL A 61 -12.38 -6.91 -15.79
CA VAL A 61 -12.85 -6.20 -16.98
C VAL A 61 -13.39 -7.15 -18.07
N PRO A 62 -12.60 -8.10 -18.62
CA PRO A 62 -13.09 -8.98 -19.67
C PRO A 62 -14.25 -9.86 -19.21
N ILE A 63 -14.20 -10.37 -17.98
CA ILE A 63 -15.29 -11.18 -17.42
C ILE A 63 -16.55 -10.34 -17.23
N GLY A 64 -16.44 -9.11 -16.72
CA GLY A 64 -17.58 -8.21 -16.54
C GLY A 64 -18.28 -7.84 -17.84
N VAL A 65 -17.51 -7.53 -18.89
CA VAL A 65 -18.06 -7.22 -20.22
C VAL A 65 -18.76 -8.45 -20.82
N LEU A 66 -18.10 -9.62 -20.79
CA LEU A 66 -18.69 -10.86 -21.29
C LEU A 66 -19.94 -11.26 -20.48
N ALA A 67 -19.92 -11.04 -19.16
CA ALA A 67 -21.08 -11.27 -18.30
C ALA A 67 -22.28 -10.39 -18.70
N ALA A 68 -22.05 -9.13 -19.03
CA ALA A 68 -23.11 -8.23 -19.52
C ALA A 68 -23.71 -8.73 -20.85
N VAL A 69 -22.88 -9.22 -21.77
CA VAL A 69 -23.34 -9.85 -23.03
C VAL A 69 -24.20 -11.09 -22.74
N GLY A 70 -23.73 -11.96 -21.85
CA GLY A 70 -24.47 -13.16 -21.44
C GLY A 70 -25.80 -12.83 -20.77
N LEU A 71 -25.81 -11.84 -19.86
CA LEU A 71 -27.02 -11.35 -19.20
C LEU A 71 -28.02 -10.81 -20.21
N ARG A 72 -27.60 -9.99 -21.18
CA ARG A 72 -28.49 -9.47 -22.24
C ARG A 72 -29.07 -10.60 -23.08
N GLN A 73 -28.26 -11.60 -23.44
CA GLN A 73 -28.72 -12.76 -24.21
C GLN A 73 -29.75 -13.60 -23.45
N LEU A 74 -29.56 -13.83 -22.16
CA LEU A 74 -30.50 -14.57 -21.32
C LEU A 74 -31.76 -13.76 -21.02
N ALA A 75 -31.62 -12.47 -20.70
CA ALA A 75 -32.75 -11.58 -20.47
C ALA A 75 -33.64 -11.44 -21.71
N GLY A 76 -33.06 -11.45 -22.92
CA GLY A 76 -33.83 -11.44 -24.18
C GLY A 76 -34.63 -12.71 -24.44
N ARG A 77 -34.33 -13.83 -23.77
CA ARG A 77 -35.13 -15.06 -23.81
C ARG A 77 -36.28 -15.05 -22.80
N LEU A 78 -36.26 -14.10 -21.86
CA LEU A 78 -37.32 -13.88 -20.89
C LEU A 78 -38.31 -12.85 -21.44
N GLY A 79 -39.58 -12.98 -21.08
CA GLY A 79 -40.55 -11.90 -21.33
C GLY A 79 -40.12 -10.61 -20.62
N VAL A 80 -40.40 -9.45 -21.23
CA VAL A 80 -39.94 -8.11 -20.80
C VAL A 80 -40.12 -7.87 -19.29
N ARG A 81 -41.27 -8.28 -18.73
CA ARG A 81 -41.56 -8.13 -17.29
C ARG A 81 -40.62 -8.94 -16.40
N ARG A 82 -40.31 -10.20 -16.77
CA ARG A 82 -39.39 -11.07 -16.02
C ARG A 82 -37.95 -10.57 -16.14
N ALA A 83 -37.53 -10.17 -17.35
CA ALA A 83 -36.21 -9.59 -17.58
C ALA A 83 -35.95 -8.36 -16.68
N ARG A 84 -36.90 -7.43 -16.62
CA ARG A 84 -36.79 -6.24 -15.73
C ARG A 84 -36.70 -6.60 -14.26
N ARG A 85 -37.46 -7.60 -13.78
CA ARG A 85 -37.38 -8.06 -12.39
C ARG A 85 -36.01 -8.66 -12.05
N VAL A 86 -35.45 -9.49 -12.94
CA VAL A 86 -34.11 -10.06 -12.77
C VAL A 86 -33.05 -8.95 -12.75
N GLN A 87 -33.13 -7.99 -13.68
CA GLN A 87 -32.22 -6.85 -13.71
C GLN A 87 -32.32 -6.01 -12.43
N ALA A 88 -33.53 -5.69 -11.98
CA ALA A 88 -33.75 -4.94 -10.74
C ALA A 88 -33.20 -5.68 -9.51
N ALA A 89 -33.39 -7.00 -9.43
CA ALA A 89 -32.84 -7.82 -8.35
C ALA A 89 -31.30 -7.84 -8.36
N LEU A 90 -30.67 -7.94 -9.55
CA LEU A 90 -29.21 -7.86 -9.68
C LEU A 90 -28.68 -6.49 -9.28
N VAL A 91 -29.31 -5.41 -9.73
CA VAL A 91 -28.94 -4.04 -9.34
C VAL A 91 -29.08 -3.86 -7.83
N ALA A 92 -30.19 -4.32 -7.24
CA ALA A 92 -30.40 -4.28 -5.79
C ALA A 92 -29.32 -5.06 -5.03
N ALA A 93 -28.92 -6.24 -5.52
CA ALA A 93 -27.82 -7.01 -4.94
C ALA A 93 -26.47 -6.25 -5.04
N CYS A 94 -26.18 -5.62 -6.18
CA CYS A 94 -24.98 -4.78 -6.36
C CYS A 94 -25.00 -3.49 -5.53
N LEU A 95 -26.18 -2.98 -5.16
CA LEU A 95 -26.27 -1.85 -4.24
C LEU A 95 -25.76 -2.21 -2.85
N VAL A 96 -25.89 -3.48 -2.41
CA VAL A 96 -25.37 -3.92 -1.11
C VAL A 96 -23.85 -3.75 -1.03
N SER A 97 -23.10 -4.16 -2.07
CA SER A 97 -21.64 -3.96 -2.08
C SER A 97 -21.28 -2.47 -2.09
N SER A 98 -22.03 -1.66 -2.84
CA SER A 98 -21.83 -0.21 -2.89
C SER A 98 -22.10 0.46 -1.53
N LEU A 99 -23.14 0.01 -0.81
CA LEU A 99 -23.47 0.49 0.54
C LEU A 99 -22.40 0.09 1.56
N ILE A 100 -21.81 -1.11 1.44
CA ILE A 100 -20.68 -1.53 2.31
C ILE A 100 -19.47 -0.61 2.08
N VAL A 101 -19.10 -0.36 0.83
CA VAL A 101 -17.99 0.57 0.51
C VAL A 101 -18.29 1.97 1.05
N PHE A 102 -19.52 2.46 0.89
CA PHE A 102 -19.94 3.74 1.43
C PHE A 102 -19.87 3.78 2.97
N ALA A 103 -20.31 2.72 3.66
CA ALA A 103 -20.23 2.61 5.12
C ALA A 103 -18.78 2.60 5.61
N ILE A 104 -17.88 1.91 4.89
CA ILE A 104 -16.43 1.94 5.17
C ILE A 104 -15.90 3.37 5.02
N ALA A 105 -16.23 4.06 3.92
CA ALA A 105 -15.81 5.44 3.70
C ALA A 105 -16.30 6.39 4.81
N LEU A 106 -17.53 6.23 5.28
CA LEU A 106 -18.05 6.99 6.44
C LEU A 106 -17.27 6.70 7.72
N ARG A 107 -16.82 5.45 7.95
CA ARG A 107 -15.96 5.14 9.10
C ARG A 107 -14.60 5.82 9.01
N PHE A 108 -13.99 5.85 7.83
CA PHE A 108 -12.75 6.61 7.62
C PHE A 108 -12.99 8.10 7.91
N ALA A 109 -13.97 8.71 7.24
CA ALA A 109 -14.30 10.13 7.42
C ALA A 109 -14.65 10.50 8.87
N GLY A 110 -15.22 9.58 9.65
CA GLY A 110 -15.51 9.76 11.06
C GLY A 110 -14.30 9.60 11.99
N GLY A 111 -13.09 9.41 11.46
CA GLY A 111 -11.86 9.26 12.26
C GLY A 111 -11.72 7.91 12.97
N ALA A 112 -12.47 6.88 12.55
CA ALA A 112 -12.44 5.57 13.22
C ALA A 112 -11.10 4.82 13.04
N PHE A 113 -10.22 5.32 12.17
CA PHE A 113 -8.91 4.76 11.86
C PHE A 113 -7.88 5.88 11.86
N SER A 114 -7.24 6.14 13.00
CA SER A 114 -6.22 7.19 13.10
C SER A 114 -5.01 6.91 12.23
N GLU A 115 -4.73 5.64 11.93
CA GLU A 115 -3.63 5.20 11.07
C GLU A 115 -3.84 5.55 9.60
N ALA A 116 -5.07 5.90 9.21
CA ALA A 116 -5.39 6.33 7.85
C ALA A 116 -5.03 7.81 7.59
N TYR A 117 -4.68 8.54 8.65
CA TYR A 117 -4.40 9.97 8.62
C TYR A 117 -2.98 10.23 9.11
N VAL A 118 -2.35 11.26 8.56
CA VAL A 118 -1.11 11.81 9.10
C VAL A 118 -1.49 12.88 10.11
N GLY A 119 -0.98 12.77 11.34
CA GLY A 119 -1.18 13.78 12.38
C GLY A 119 -0.58 15.13 11.99
N ASP A 120 -1.14 16.22 12.50
CA ASP A 120 -0.68 17.58 12.17
C ASP A 120 0.80 17.80 12.54
N ASP A 121 1.27 17.22 13.64
CA ASP A 121 2.66 17.28 14.10
C ASP A 121 3.61 16.50 13.18
N ALA A 122 3.25 15.29 12.79
CA ALA A 122 3.99 14.51 11.79
C ALA A 122 4.02 15.22 10.44
N TRP A 123 2.90 15.84 10.03
CA TRP A 123 2.82 16.64 8.82
C TRP A 123 3.75 17.86 8.88
N GLN A 124 3.71 18.62 9.98
CA GLN A 124 4.58 19.78 10.18
C GLN A 124 6.07 19.39 10.19
N ALA A 125 6.42 18.27 10.83
CA ALA A 125 7.78 17.75 10.82
C ALA A 125 8.26 17.39 9.39
N MET A 126 7.41 16.74 8.59
CA MET A 126 7.72 16.42 7.19
C MET A 126 7.85 17.67 6.32
N GLN A 127 6.95 18.64 6.49
CA GLN A 127 7.03 19.93 5.79
C GLN A 127 8.29 20.70 6.18
N TRP A 128 8.66 20.71 7.46
CA TRP A 128 9.89 21.32 7.92
C TRP A 128 11.12 20.66 7.28
N LEU A 129 11.18 19.32 7.26
CA LEU A 129 12.27 18.58 6.61
C LEU A 129 12.34 18.87 5.11
N SER A 130 11.21 19.04 4.43
CA SER A 130 11.19 19.33 2.99
C SER A 130 11.99 20.59 2.62
N VAL A 131 12.10 21.54 3.56
CA VAL A 131 12.82 22.80 3.38
C VAL A 131 14.22 22.78 4.02
N HIS A 132 14.43 22.01 5.10
CA HIS A 132 15.63 22.09 5.93
C HIS A 132 16.57 20.88 5.83
N HIS A 133 16.22 19.85 5.08
CA HIS A 133 17.13 18.72 4.85
C HIS A 133 18.32 19.14 3.97
N GLN A 134 19.41 18.42 4.13
CA GLN A 134 20.64 18.59 3.36
C GLN A 134 20.77 17.45 2.34
N THR A 135 21.48 17.70 1.24
CA THR A 135 21.82 16.61 0.30
C THR A 135 22.65 15.55 1.03
N GLY A 136 22.23 14.30 0.90
CA GLY A 136 22.84 13.17 1.62
C GLY A 136 22.31 12.96 3.03
N ASP A 137 21.30 13.73 3.46
CA ASP A 137 20.61 13.42 4.71
C ASP A 137 19.88 12.09 4.60
N ARG A 138 20.04 11.26 5.65
CA ARG A 138 19.38 9.97 5.75
C ARG A 138 18.73 9.81 7.12
N ALA A 139 17.41 9.61 7.12
CA ALA A 139 16.61 9.47 8.32
C ALA A 139 16.49 8.02 8.81
N LEU A 140 16.63 7.84 10.11
CA LEU A 140 16.20 6.66 10.85
C LEU A 140 14.83 6.94 11.47
N SER A 141 13.90 6.00 11.32
CA SER A 141 12.54 6.07 11.86
C SER A 141 11.94 4.67 11.98
N ALA A 142 10.77 4.56 12.59
CA ALA A 142 9.90 3.40 12.45
C ALA A 142 9.36 3.30 11.01
N PRO A 143 8.88 2.12 10.56
CA PRO A 143 8.39 1.91 9.20
C PRO A 143 7.24 2.82 8.79
N ALA A 144 6.36 3.14 9.74
CA ALA A 144 5.17 3.95 9.49
C ALA A 144 5.54 5.38 9.04
N ALA A 145 6.53 6.00 9.69
CA ALA A 145 7.08 7.28 9.27
C ALA A 145 8.02 7.13 8.07
N GLY A 146 8.83 6.06 8.04
CA GLY A 146 9.85 5.84 7.01
C GLY A 146 9.29 5.68 5.59
N GLN A 147 8.08 5.16 5.44
CA GLN A 147 7.39 5.14 4.14
C GLN A 147 6.82 6.50 3.70
N LEU A 148 6.61 7.44 4.64
CA LEU A 148 6.02 8.75 4.38
C LEU A 148 7.09 9.83 4.16
N LEU A 149 8.20 9.75 4.91
CA LEU A 149 9.28 10.73 4.87
C LEU A 149 9.80 11.01 3.44
N PRO A 150 10.12 10.01 2.59
CA PRO A 150 10.61 10.30 1.24
C PRO A 150 9.56 11.02 0.39
N ALA A 151 8.29 10.64 0.52
CA ALA A 151 7.20 11.19 -0.28
C ALA A 151 6.91 12.66 0.04
N TRP A 152 7.04 13.06 1.31
CA TRP A 152 6.62 14.38 1.78
C TRP A 152 7.76 15.32 2.17
N SER A 153 8.96 14.80 2.37
CA SER A 153 10.14 15.60 2.75
C SER A 153 11.32 15.47 1.80
N GLY A 154 11.33 14.51 0.87
CA GLY A 154 12.44 14.28 -0.04
C GLY A 154 13.71 13.71 0.62
N VAL A 155 13.62 13.31 1.89
CA VAL A 155 14.73 12.74 2.67
C VAL A 155 14.85 11.24 2.41
N ASP A 156 16.08 10.76 2.18
CA ASP A 156 16.36 9.33 2.09
C ASP A 156 16.17 8.66 3.46
N VAL A 157 15.71 7.41 3.47
CA VAL A 157 15.45 6.67 4.71
C VAL A 157 16.32 5.41 4.82
N TYR A 158 16.63 5.01 6.04
CA TYR A 158 17.28 3.72 6.28
C TYR A 158 16.34 2.55 5.96
N VAL A 159 15.06 2.67 6.38
CA VAL A 159 13.97 1.72 6.10
C VAL A 159 12.71 2.52 5.74
N GLY A 160 12.11 2.20 4.60
CA GLY A 160 10.82 2.73 4.16
C GLY A 160 9.79 1.61 4.01
N HIS A 161 9.05 1.60 2.90
CA HIS A 161 8.06 0.56 2.63
C HIS A 161 8.71 -0.82 2.41
N TYR A 162 8.03 -1.88 2.85
CA TYR A 162 8.57 -3.25 2.86
C TYR A 162 8.93 -3.79 1.47
N SER A 163 8.24 -3.33 0.43
CA SER A 163 8.47 -3.76 -0.96
C SER A 163 9.55 -2.97 -1.69
N GLU A 164 9.98 -1.84 -1.14
CA GLU A 164 10.93 -0.91 -1.78
C GLU A 164 12.29 -0.89 -1.06
N THR A 165 12.31 -1.34 0.20
CA THR A 165 13.53 -1.44 0.99
C THR A 165 14.21 -2.79 0.76
N LEU A 166 15.43 -2.77 0.21
CA LEU A 166 16.28 -3.97 0.16
C LEU A 166 16.58 -4.49 1.57
N ASP A 167 16.49 -5.81 1.74
CA ASP A 167 16.70 -6.54 3.00
C ASP A 167 15.84 -6.03 4.16
N TYR A 168 14.58 -5.65 3.86
CA TYR A 168 13.65 -5.02 4.81
C TYR A 168 13.60 -5.70 6.19
N PHE A 169 13.43 -7.02 6.24
CA PHE A 169 13.32 -7.76 7.51
C PHE A 169 14.59 -7.71 8.35
N GLN A 170 15.76 -7.74 7.72
CA GLN A 170 17.02 -7.59 8.45
C GLN A 170 17.16 -6.16 8.96
N LYS A 171 16.90 -5.16 8.10
CA LYS A 171 17.05 -3.76 8.49
C LYS A 171 16.10 -3.35 9.59
N ILE A 172 14.85 -3.82 9.60
CA ILE A 172 13.91 -3.48 10.67
C ILE A 172 14.32 -4.11 12.01
N GLY A 173 14.90 -5.31 11.98
CA GLY A 173 15.55 -5.90 13.16
C GLY A 173 16.71 -5.04 13.68
N ASN A 174 17.54 -4.49 12.78
CA ASN A 174 18.62 -3.58 13.16
C ASN A 174 18.08 -2.28 13.77
N VAL A 175 17.01 -1.68 13.21
CA VAL A 175 16.36 -0.49 13.79
C VAL A 175 15.86 -0.78 15.19
N GLN A 176 15.16 -1.90 15.38
CA GLN A 176 14.66 -2.30 16.68
C GLN A 176 15.80 -2.46 17.68
N GLN A 177 16.90 -3.11 17.31
CA GLN A 177 18.07 -3.27 18.17
C GLN A 177 18.73 -1.93 18.52
N ALA A 178 18.85 -1.03 17.54
CA ALA A 178 19.43 0.31 17.73
C ALA A 178 18.58 1.19 18.66
N LEU A 179 17.25 1.12 18.53
CA LEU A 179 16.30 1.92 19.31
C LEU A 179 15.79 1.21 20.58
N GLN A 180 16.32 0.04 20.94
CA GLN A 180 16.03 -0.63 22.24
C GLN A 180 17.28 -0.70 23.13
N GLY A 181 18.48 -0.50 22.58
CA GLY A 181 19.74 -0.67 23.30
C GLY A 181 20.07 0.50 24.22
N SER A 182 20.22 0.22 25.52
CA SER A 182 20.67 1.17 26.55
C SER A 182 22.16 1.54 26.47
N GLN A 183 22.84 1.27 25.35
CA GLN A 183 24.29 1.50 25.19
C GLN A 183 24.55 2.56 24.12
N PRO A 184 24.87 3.81 24.50
CA PRO A 184 25.13 4.90 23.55
C PRO A 184 26.20 4.56 22.49
N ALA A 185 27.28 3.87 22.89
CA ALA A 185 28.39 3.54 21.99
C ALA A 185 28.00 2.59 20.83
N SER A 186 27.00 1.72 21.02
CA SER A 186 26.51 0.84 19.94
C SER A 186 25.63 1.61 18.95
N LEU A 187 24.84 2.57 19.44
CA LEU A 187 24.04 3.45 18.60
C LEU A 187 24.92 4.36 17.72
N SER A 188 25.93 5.04 18.29
CA SER A 188 26.83 5.91 17.52
C SER A 188 27.56 5.17 16.40
N THR A 189 27.90 3.91 16.64
CA THR A 189 28.54 3.04 15.65
C THR A 189 27.54 2.65 14.56
N PHE A 190 26.31 2.29 14.94
CA PHE A 190 25.24 1.98 14.00
C PHE A 190 24.88 3.17 13.10
N LEU A 191 24.69 4.36 13.68
CA LEU A 191 24.35 5.58 12.94
C LEU A 191 25.41 5.91 11.90
N ARG A 192 26.70 5.86 12.29
CA ARG A 192 27.83 6.11 11.38
C ARG A 192 27.96 5.04 10.30
N ALA A 193 27.90 3.77 10.65
CA ALA A 193 28.06 2.66 9.71
C ALA A 193 26.99 2.67 8.60
N ASN A 194 25.80 3.23 8.88
CA ASN A 194 24.69 3.30 7.94
C ASN A 194 24.49 4.69 7.32
N GLY A 195 25.38 5.65 7.61
CA GLY A 195 25.28 7.02 7.11
C GLY A 195 24.01 7.74 7.55
N ILE A 196 23.50 7.44 8.75
CA ILE A 196 22.31 8.05 9.30
C ILE A 196 22.70 9.42 9.86
N THR A 197 22.05 10.48 9.35
CA THR A 197 22.28 11.87 9.76
C THR A 197 21.11 12.46 10.53
N LEU A 198 19.94 11.85 10.42
CA LEU A 198 18.70 12.29 11.06
C LEU A 198 18.04 11.13 11.80
N LEU A 199 17.44 11.45 12.95
CA LEU A 199 16.50 10.57 13.65
C LEU A 199 15.15 11.28 13.70
N TYR A 200 14.14 10.65 13.10
CA TYR A 200 12.75 11.05 13.28
C TYR A 200 12.21 10.33 14.51
N TRP A 201 11.56 11.06 15.40
CA TRP A 201 11.04 10.56 16.66
C TRP A 201 9.59 10.96 16.84
N GLY A 202 8.66 10.02 16.67
CA GLY A 202 7.23 10.23 16.87
C GLY A 202 6.59 9.18 17.77
N PRO A 203 5.25 9.07 17.77
CA PRO A 203 4.50 8.17 18.66
C PRO A 203 4.86 6.68 18.53
N ASP A 204 5.26 6.22 17.35
CA ASP A 204 5.64 4.82 17.14
C ASP A 204 7.05 4.54 17.66
N GLU A 205 7.98 5.47 17.46
CA GLU A 205 9.32 5.37 18.00
C GLU A 205 9.31 5.47 19.54
N ALA A 206 8.45 6.30 20.12
CA ALA A 206 8.27 6.43 21.56
C ALA A 206 7.92 5.11 22.27
N LYS A 207 7.26 4.17 21.56
CA LYS A 207 6.93 2.83 22.09
C LYS A 207 8.17 1.96 22.35
N THR A 208 9.32 2.30 21.78
CA THR A 208 10.57 1.56 21.97
C THR A 208 11.20 1.77 23.35
N GLY A 209 10.81 2.84 24.07
CA GLY A 209 11.35 3.19 25.38
C GLY A 209 12.73 3.84 25.33
N PHE A 210 13.28 4.09 24.13
CA PHE A 210 14.52 4.84 23.95
C PHE A 210 14.30 6.33 24.19
N ASP A 211 15.27 6.97 24.84
CA ASP A 211 15.27 8.41 25.08
C ASP A 211 16.33 9.08 24.19
N PRO A 212 15.92 9.78 23.11
CA PRO A 212 16.85 10.49 22.24
C PRO A 212 17.50 11.69 22.93
N ASP A 213 16.85 12.31 23.92
CA ASP A 213 17.40 13.48 24.63
C ASP A 213 18.54 13.08 25.57
N ALA A 214 18.59 11.82 26.01
CA ALA A 214 19.66 11.26 26.81
C ALA A 214 20.92 10.91 25.99
N GLN A 215 20.88 10.98 24.66
CA GLN A 215 22.02 10.60 23.81
C GLN A 215 22.90 11.81 23.47
N PRO A 216 24.23 11.71 23.69
CA PRO A 216 25.15 12.82 23.41
C PRO A 216 25.30 13.12 21.91
N ASP A 217 25.05 12.13 21.04
CA ASP A 217 25.23 12.25 19.60
C ASP A 217 23.97 12.73 18.86
N LEU A 218 22.89 13.06 19.59
CA LEU A 218 21.62 13.50 19.01
C LEU A 218 21.30 14.92 19.45
N ARG A 219 21.28 15.86 18.50
CA ARG A 219 20.87 17.24 18.77
C ARG A 219 19.47 17.50 18.20
N PRO A 220 18.49 17.94 19.00
CA PRO A 220 17.18 18.29 18.46
C PRO A 220 17.29 19.50 17.52
N VAL A 221 16.69 19.39 16.34
CA VAL A 221 16.61 20.46 15.32
C VAL A 221 15.19 20.91 15.02
N PHE A 222 14.20 20.09 15.36
CA PHE A 222 12.78 20.42 15.28
C PHE A 222 12.03 19.72 16.42
N ARG A 223 11.02 20.40 16.98
CA ARG A 223 10.09 19.84 17.95
C ARG A 223 8.71 20.45 17.73
N ASP A 224 7.70 19.60 17.58
CA ASP A 224 6.31 19.99 17.60
C ASP A 224 5.45 18.88 18.22
N ALA A 225 4.72 19.22 19.28
CA ALA A 225 3.88 18.32 20.06
C ALA A 225 4.52 16.93 20.34
N THR A 226 4.11 15.89 19.61
CA THR A 226 4.57 14.51 19.82
C THR A 226 5.72 14.09 18.91
N VAL A 227 6.14 14.94 17.98
CA VAL A 227 7.17 14.66 16.99
C VAL A 227 8.39 15.55 17.18
N SER A 228 9.56 14.94 17.14
CA SER A 228 10.85 15.61 17.20
C SER A 228 11.79 15.07 16.14
N ILE A 229 12.65 15.93 15.61
CA ILE A 229 13.71 15.52 14.69
C ILE A 229 15.04 15.88 15.33
N TYR A 230 15.95 14.90 15.30
CA TYR A 230 17.30 15.02 15.81
C TYR A 230 18.29 14.91 14.66
N ARG A 231 19.33 15.73 14.70
CA ARG A 231 20.49 15.62 13.83
C ARG A 231 21.61 14.91 14.57
N VAL A 232 22.22 13.94 13.90
CA VAL A 232 23.35 13.19 14.43
C VAL A 232 24.58 14.08 14.42
N THR A 233 25.14 14.37 15.59
CA THR A 233 26.40 15.11 15.72
C THR A 233 27.54 14.11 15.85
N THR A 234 28.34 13.95 14.80
CA THR A 234 29.60 13.21 14.92
C THR A 234 30.55 14.03 15.79
N SER A 235 30.77 13.64 17.05
CA SER A 235 31.95 14.13 17.77
C SER A 235 33.19 13.72 16.97
N PRO A 236 34.09 14.65 16.61
CA PRO A 236 35.34 14.26 15.98
C PRO A 236 36.16 13.50 17.02
N THR A 237 36.34 12.21 16.85
CA THR A 237 37.38 11.48 17.57
C THR A 237 38.72 12.11 17.20
N ALA A 238 39.37 12.73 18.19
CA ALA A 238 40.75 13.16 18.11
C ALA A 238 41.58 12.04 17.49
N SER A 239 42.15 12.32 16.31
CA SER A 239 43.12 11.45 15.68
C SER A 239 44.36 11.43 16.57
N TYR A 240 44.69 10.25 17.11
CA TYR A 240 46.03 9.96 17.64
C TYR A 240 46.87 9.36 16.52
#